data_AF-A0A4Y9ZMN5-F1
#
_entry.id   AF-A0A4Y9ZMN5-F1
#
_cell.length_a   1.000
_cell.length_b   1.000
_cell.length_c   1.000
_cell.angle_alpha   90.00
_cell.angle_beta   90.00
_cell.angle_gamma   90.00
#
_symmetry.space_group_name_H-M   'P 1'
#
loop_
_entity.id
_entity.type
_entity.pdbx_description
1 polymer ?
#
loop_
_entity_poly.entity_id
_entity_poly.type
_entity_poly.pdbx_seq_one_letter_code
_entity_poly.pdbx_strand_id
1 'polypeptide(L)'
;MKYILPAAVLLVLPLVSAQSPVWGQCGGIGWSGATTCVAGSVCTYSNDYYSQCLPVTTSSTSEAPPPPTSTVLPTSTSTRTGSTPTSTGFVKVSGQKFTLGGSEYIVAGTNAYWLAQQSNADIDKAFDDIVAAGLTTVRTWGFNDVTAVQNYGAYYQLWSNGKATLNTGPNGLDRFDYVVQSAKSHGVRLIVTLTNNWSDYGGMDVYVSQLNSGGTHDTFYTNAKVISAYENYIQVRTANQHFGSDTF
;
A
#
# COMPACT_ATOMS: atom_id res chain seq x y z
N MET A 1 63.20 39.02 -26.30
CA MET A 1 61.74 38.97 -26.05
C MET A 1 61.42 37.59 -25.49
N LYS A 2 61.11 37.48 -24.20
CA LYS A 2 60.79 36.22 -23.50
C LYS A 2 59.25 36.13 -23.40
N TYR A 3 58.65 35.12 -24.03
CA TYR A 3 57.22 34.83 -23.93
C TYR A 3 56.98 33.85 -22.76
N ILE A 4 56.14 34.25 -21.81
CA ILE A 4 55.72 33.43 -20.67
C ILE A 4 54.34 32.84 -21.01
N LEU A 5 54.24 31.51 -21.02
CA LEU A 5 52.98 30.75 -21.10
C LEU A 5 52.19 30.87 -19.77
N PRO A 6 50.85 31.02 -19.78
CA PRO A 6 50.07 30.94 -18.55
C PRO A 6 49.79 29.47 -18.21
N ALA A 7 50.17 29.05 -17.00
CA ALA A 7 49.78 27.77 -16.43
C ALA A 7 48.32 27.84 -15.97
N ALA A 8 47.46 26.97 -16.52
CA ALA A 8 46.09 26.80 -16.06
C ALA A 8 46.07 26.01 -14.74
N VAL A 9 45.58 26.64 -13.68
CA VAL A 9 45.33 25.98 -12.38
C VAL A 9 43.97 25.29 -12.47
N LEU A 10 43.96 23.95 -12.56
CA LEU A 10 42.75 23.15 -12.40
C LEU A 10 42.38 23.10 -10.90
N LEU A 11 41.26 23.73 -10.55
CA LEU A 11 40.61 23.57 -9.25
C LEU A 11 39.89 22.21 -9.20
N VAL A 12 40.40 21.28 -8.38
CA VAL A 12 39.70 20.04 -8.04
C VAL A 12 38.75 20.34 -6.89
N LEU A 13 37.44 20.50 -7.19
CA LEU A 13 36.40 20.57 -6.16
C LEU A 13 36.19 19.16 -5.59
N PRO A 14 36.23 18.98 -4.25
CA PRO A 14 35.86 17.70 -3.66
C PRO A 14 34.36 17.47 -3.85
N LEU A 15 34.00 16.38 -4.54
CA LEU A 15 32.65 15.83 -4.53
C LEU A 15 32.37 15.33 -3.11
N VAL A 16 31.77 16.18 -2.27
CA VAL A 16 31.17 15.74 -1.02
C VAL A 16 30.01 14.83 -1.41
N SER A 17 30.19 13.51 -1.25
CA SER A 17 29.07 12.58 -1.29
C SER A 17 28.21 12.86 -0.07
N ALA A 18 27.14 13.63 -0.26
CA ALA A 18 26.13 13.82 0.77
C ALA A 18 25.57 12.44 1.13
N GLN A 19 25.40 12.17 2.42
CA GLN A 19 24.71 10.96 2.89
C GLN A 19 23.20 11.23 2.88
N SER A 20 22.40 10.25 2.46
CA SER A 20 20.95 10.36 2.55
C SER A 20 20.52 10.29 4.02
N PRO A 21 19.66 11.22 4.49
CA PRO A 21 19.17 11.19 5.86
C PRO A 21 18.35 9.92 6.12
N VAL A 22 18.13 9.60 7.40
CA VAL A 22 17.18 8.54 7.78
C VAL A 22 15.83 8.84 7.12
N TRP A 23 15.23 7.81 6.53
CA TRP A 23 14.01 7.86 5.69
C TRP A 23 14.16 8.52 4.31
N GLY A 24 15.35 8.99 3.94
CA GLY A 24 15.64 9.53 2.61
C GLY A 24 15.91 8.44 1.55
N GLN A 25 15.73 8.79 0.27
CA GLN A 25 16.04 7.90 -0.85
C GLN A 25 17.55 7.69 -1.01
N CYS A 26 17.95 6.44 -1.14
CA CYS A 26 19.35 6.03 -1.27
C CYS A 26 19.63 5.15 -2.50
N GLY A 27 18.65 5.00 -3.39
CA GLY A 27 18.80 4.19 -4.60
C GLY A 27 17.52 4.14 -5.44
N GLY A 28 17.62 3.51 -6.60
CA GLY A 28 16.56 3.38 -7.59
C GLY A 28 17.01 3.73 -9.01
N ILE A 29 16.37 3.15 -10.02
CA ILE A 29 16.58 3.48 -11.43
C ILE A 29 16.34 4.98 -11.63
N GLY A 30 17.35 5.67 -12.18
CA GLY A 30 17.30 7.11 -12.42
C GLY A 30 17.65 8.00 -11.22
N TRP A 31 17.93 7.43 -10.05
CA TRP A 31 18.38 8.20 -8.88
C TRP A 31 19.81 8.72 -9.06
N SER A 32 19.98 10.05 -9.03
CA SER A 32 21.29 10.72 -9.14
C SER A 32 21.79 11.29 -7.81
N GLY A 33 21.11 10.99 -6.70
CA GLY A 33 21.43 11.53 -5.37
C GLY A 33 22.36 10.60 -4.56
N ALA A 34 22.37 10.83 -3.26
CA ALA A 34 23.16 10.05 -2.31
C ALA A 34 22.82 8.56 -2.36
N THR A 35 23.80 7.68 -2.45
CA THR A 35 23.59 6.21 -2.39
C THR A 35 23.94 5.60 -1.04
N THR A 36 24.48 6.41 -0.12
CA THR A 36 24.93 5.99 1.21
C THR A 36 24.08 6.67 2.27
N CYS A 37 23.63 5.91 3.26
CA CYS A 37 22.82 6.43 4.35
C CYS A 37 23.66 7.02 5.48
N VAL A 38 23.07 7.94 6.26
CA VAL A 38 23.69 8.46 7.49
C VAL A 38 23.91 7.34 8.51
N ALA A 39 24.92 7.53 9.38
CA ALA A 39 25.27 6.56 10.41
C ALA A 39 24.05 6.11 11.24
N GLY A 40 23.94 4.81 11.49
CA GLY A 40 22.78 4.22 12.18
C GLY A 40 21.60 3.86 11.26
N SER A 41 21.74 4.01 9.94
CA SER A 41 20.75 3.56 8.96
C SER A 41 21.38 2.80 7.78
N VAL A 42 20.62 1.91 7.17
CA VAL A 42 21.04 1.10 6.01
C VAL A 42 20.12 1.38 4.82
N CYS A 43 20.68 1.39 3.62
CA CYS A 43 19.91 1.54 2.41
C CYS A 43 19.16 0.24 2.11
N THR A 44 17.85 0.23 2.32
CA THR A 44 17.01 -0.94 2.12
C THR A 44 16.27 -0.79 0.79
N TYR A 45 16.42 -1.80 -0.06
CA TYR A 45 15.72 -1.90 -1.33
C TYR A 45 14.20 -1.95 -1.09
N SER A 46 13.45 -1.13 -1.83
CA SER A 46 11.98 -1.16 -1.80
C SER A 46 11.40 -1.61 -3.14
N ASN A 47 11.86 -1.03 -4.25
CA ASN A 47 11.55 -1.45 -5.61
C ASN A 47 12.61 -0.93 -6.60
N ASP A 48 12.47 -1.29 -7.87
CA ASP A 48 13.44 -0.95 -8.93
C ASP A 48 13.73 0.55 -9.02
N TYR A 49 12.76 1.42 -8.73
CA TYR A 49 12.90 2.88 -8.82
C TYR A 49 13.17 3.54 -7.46
N TYR A 50 13.18 2.79 -6.35
CA TYR A 50 13.26 3.37 -5.01
C TYR A 50 13.91 2.46 -3.97
N SER A 51 14.91 2.98 -3.25
CA SER A 51 15.49 2.38 -2.03
C SER A 51 15.58 3.44 -0.95
N GLN A 52 15.38 3.08 0.32
CA GLN A 52 15.24 4.03 1.43
C GLN A 52 16.20 3.72 2.59
N CYS A 53 16.75 4.75 3.22
CA CYS A 53 17.54 4.62 4.44
C CYS A 53 16.65 4.30 5.64
N LEU A 54 16.77 3.10 6.20
CA LEU A 54 16.03 2.67 7.38
C LEU A 54 16.96 2.52 8.60
N PRO A 55 16.53 2.89 9.81
CA PRO A 55 17.34 2.70 11.02
C PRO A 55 17.75 1.23 11.22
N VAL A 56 19.02 1.01 11.55
CA VAL A 56 19.50 -0.31 11.97
C VAL A 56 19.30 -0.41 13.49
N THR A 57 18.44 -1.32 13.94
CA THR A 57 18.36 -1.68 15.36
C THR A 57 19.62 -2.45 15.74
N THR A 58 20.57 -1.77 16.36
CA THR A 58 21.82 -2.38 16.82
C THR A 58 21.53 -3.33 17.99
N SER A 59 21.40 -4.62 17.71
CA SER A 59 21.83 -5.64 18.66
C SER A 59 23.36 -5.62 18.66
N SER A 60 23.94 -5.07 19.73
CA SER A 60 25.38 -4.99 19.95
C SER A 60 26.02 -6.39 19.99
N THR A 61 26.73 -6.76 18.94
CA THR A 61 27.68 -7.89 18.95
C THR A 61 28.95 -7.45 19.68
N SER A 62 29.06 -7.84 20.96
CA SER A 62 30.32 -7.93 21.68
C SER A 62 30.98 -9.27 21.36
N GLU A 63 32.28 -9.21 21.09
CA GLU A 63 33.21 -10.29 20.75
C GLU A 63 33.15 -11.47 21.74
N ALA A 64 33.20 -12.70 21.19
CA ALA A 64 32.95 -13.96 21.89
C ALA A 64 34.21 -14.57 22.54
N PRO A 65 34.13 -15.08 23.78
CA PRO A 65 35.02 -16.13 24.27
C PRO A 65 34.51 -17.53 23.89
N PRO A 66 35.38 -18.57 23.88
CA PRO A 66 35.08 -19.88 23.32
C PRO A 66 34.04 -20.68 24.14
N PRO A 67 33.41 -21.71 23.53
CA PRO A 67 32.22 -22.35 24.08
C PRO A 67 32.54 -23.32 25.22
N PRO A 68 31.75 -23.36 26.31
CA PRO A 68 31.60 -24.55 27.11
C PRO A 68 30.40 -25.38 26.63
N THR A 69 30.62 -26.68 26.73
CA THR A 69 29.82 -27.85 26.35
C THR A 69 28.33 -27.79 26.71
N SER A 70 27.53 -28.35 25.80
CA SER A 70 26.07 -28.55 25.86
C SER A 70 25.52 -29.08 27.18
N THR A 71 24.46 -28.41 27.66
CA THR A 71 23.42 -29.04 28.47
C THR A 71 22.07 -28.61 27.90
N VAL A 72 21.34 -29.56 27.31
CA VAL A 72 20.03 -29.33 26.69
C VAL A 72 18.98 -29.26 27.80
N LEU A 73 18.31 -28.11 27.95
CA LEU A 73 17.13 -27.95 28.81
C LEU A 73 15.87 -27.99 27.92
N PRO A 74 14.78 -28.67 28.32
CA PRO A 74 13.64 -28.88 27.44
C PRO A 74 12.92 -27.56 27.13
N THR A 75 12.85 -27.22 25.85
CA THR A 75 11.97 -26.17 25.34
C THR A 75 10.53 -26.65 25.41
N SER A 76 9.73 -26.03 26.27
CA SER A 76 8.28 -26.17 26.28
C SER A 76 7.71 -25.50 25.03
N THR A 77 7.51 -26.28 23.98
CA THR A 77 6.73 -25.88 22.80
C THR A 77 5.26 -25.75 23.23
N SER A 78 4.81 -24.52 23.44
CA SER A 78 3.38 -24.23 23.45
C SER A 78 2.90 -24.27 22.00
N THR A 79 2.48 -25.45 21.55
CA THR A 79 1.66 -25.59 20.35
C THR A 79 0.33 -24.88 20.60
N ARG A 80 0.26 -23.62 20.22
CA ARG A 80 -1.02 -22.94 20.06
C ARG A 80 -1.68 -23.55 18.83
N THR A 81 -2.48 -24.59 19.03
CA THR A 81 -3.53 -25.00 18.10
C THR A 81 -4.50 -23.83 17.96
N GLY A 82 -4.14 -22.88 17.11
CA GLY A 82 -5.06 -21.84 16.66
C GLY A 82 -6.03 -22.50 15.70
N SER A 83 -7.12 -23.05 16.23
CA SER A 83 -8.34 -23.15 15.43
C SER A 83 -8.66 -21.73 14.98
N THR A 84 -8.55 -21.45 13.68
CA THR A 84 -8.98 -20.17 13.10
C THR A 84 -10.41 -19.93 13.57
N PRO A 85 -10.68 -18.96 14.46
CA PRO A 85 -12.05 -18.67 14.80
C PRO A 85 -12.63 -18.05 13.52
N THR A 86 -13.58 -18.75 12.90
CA THR A 86 -14.47 -18.20 11.88
C THR A 86 -15.37 -17.18 12.58
N SER A 87 -14.77 -16.07 13.03
CA SER A 87 -15.52 -14.97 13.61
C SER A 87 -16.14 -14.21 12.45
N THR A 88 -17.46 -14.31 12.34
CA THR A 88 -18.29 -13.60 11.37
C THR A 88 -18.66 -12.22 11.91
N GLY A 89 -18.83 -11.23 11.02
CA GLY A 89 -19.28 -9.88 11.38
C GLY A 89 -18.19 -8.81 11.47
N PHE A 90 -18.64 -7.57 11.71
CA PHE A 90 -17.83 -6.36 11.58
C PHE A 90 -16.83 -6.20 12.71
N VAL A 91 -15.62 -5.77 12.35
CA VAL A 91 -14.66 -5.24 13.32
C VAL A 91 -15.24 -3.96 13.92
N LYS A 92 -15.24 -3.88 15.24
CA LYS A 92 -15.72 -2.74 16.02
C LYS A 92 -14.56 -2.13 16.80
N VAL A 93 -14.83 -1.00 17.44
CA VAL A 93 -13.91 -0.35 18.38
C VAL A 93 -14.46 -0.50 19.80
N SER A 94 -13.58 -0.79 20.76
CA SER A 94 -13.85 -0.78 22.19
C SER A 94 -12.72 -0.05 22.91
N GLY A 95 -12.96 1.20 23.31
CA GLY A 95 -11.90 2.08 23.81
C GLY A 95 -10.82 2.28 22.75
N GLN A 96 -9.59 1.89 23.06
CA GLN A 96 -8.43 2.01 22.15
C GLN A 96 -8.12 0.71 21.38
N LYS A 97 -9.04 -0.27 21.42
CA LYS A 97 -8.84 -1.60 20.83
C LYS A 97 -9.85 -1.88 19.72
N PHE A 98 -9.47 -2.71 18.78
CA PHE A 98 -10.41 -3.33 17.85
C PHE A 98 -10.99 -4.61 18.46
N THR A 99 -12.25 -4.91 18.14
CA THR A 99 -12.92 -6.13 18.57
C THR A 99 -13.67 -6.80 17.44
N LEU A 100 -13.73 -8.12 17.47
CA LEU A 100 -14.46 -8.94 16.50
C LEU A 100 -15.12 -10.10 17.25
N GLY A 101 -16.44 -10.25 17.10
CA GLY A 101 -17.21 -11.23 17.87
C GLY A 101 -17.11 -11.05 19.39
N GLY A 102 -16.92 -9.81 19.87
CA GLY A 102 -16.75 -9.50 21.30
C GLY A 102 -15.36 -9.78 21.88
N SER A 103 -14.44 -10.35 21.09
CA SER A 103 -13.04 -10.58 21.48
C SER A 103 -12.12 -9.52 20.89
N GLU A 104 -10.95 -9.31 21.49
CA GLU A 104 -9.93 -8.40 20.93
C GLU A 104 -9.48 -8.88 19.54
N TYR A 105 -9.49 -7.96 18.59
CA TYR A 105 -9.05 -8.18 17.22
C TYR A 105 -7.72 -7.46 17.00
N ILE A 106 -6.65 -8.23 16.80
CA ILE A 106 -5.33 -7.65 16.53
C ILE A 106 -5.23 -7.36 15.03
N VAL A 107 -5.01 -6.09 14.70
CA VAL A 107 -4.70 -5.65 13.34
C VAL A 107 -3.20 -5.88 13.11
N ALA A 108 -2.86 -7.01 12.49
CA ALA A 108 -1.58 -7.22 11.84
C ALA A 108 -1.87 -7.25 10.34
N GLY A 109 -1.32 -6.31 9.57
CA GLY A 109 -1.80 -6.12 8.21
C GLY A 109 -0.78 -5.66 7.19
N THR A 110 -1.22 -5.68 5.93
CA THR A 110 -0.46 -5.26 4.76
C THR A 110 -1.31 -4.40 3.83
N ASN A 111 -0.67 -3.78 2.84
CA ASN A 111 -1.34 -3.06 1.75
C ASN A 111 -1.19 -3.87 0.46
N ALA A 112 -2.30 -4.15 -0.21
CA ALA A 112 -2.34 -4.87 -1.48
C ALA A 112 -3.34 -4.17 -2.43
N TYR A 113 -2.95 -2.99 -2.92
CA TYR A 113 -3.79 -2.16 -3.78
C TYR A 113 -4.11 -2.80 -5.14
N TRP A 114 -3.26 -3.73 -5.58
CA TRP A 114 -3.28 -4.35 -6.90
C TRP A 114 -4.18 -5.58 -7.00
N LEU A 115 -4.81 -6.05 -5.92
CA LEU A 115 -5.51 -7.35 -5.89
C LEU A 115 -6.50 -7.52 -7.04
N ALA A 116 -7.41 -6.56 -7.24
CA ALA A 116 -8.41 -6.63 -8.29
C ALA A 116 -7.86 -6.50 -9.72
N GLN A 117 -6.57 -6.21 -9.88
CA GLN A 117 -5.88 -6.21 -11.17
C GLN A 117 -5.42 -7.62 -11.59
N GLN A 118 -5.38 -8.58 -10.65
CA GLN A 118 -4.82 -9.92 -10.85
C GLN A 118 -5.88 -10.98 -11.11
N SER A 119 -5.52 -12.16 -11.60
CA SER A 119 -6.46 -13.27 -11.80
C SER A 119 -7.07 -13.75 -10.47
N ASN A 120 -8.20 -14.46 -10.52
CA ASN A 120 -8.82 -15.02 -9.32
C ASN A 120 -7.86 -15.97 -8.56
N ALA A 121 -7.11 -16.80 -9.29
CA ALA A 121 -6.12 -17.69 -8.71
C ALA A 121 -4.98 -16.93 -8.00
N ASP A 122 -4.54 -15.81 -8.56
CA ASP A 122 -3.50 -14.97 -7.94
C ASP A 122 -4.03 -14.19 -6.73
N ILE A 123 -5.31 -13.79 -6.75
CA ILE A 123 -5.97 -13.17 -5.58
C ILE A 123 -6.01 -14.18 -4.43
N ASP A 124 -6.44 -15.42 -4.69
CA ASP A 124 -6.50 -16.47 -3.66
C ASP A 124 -5.09 -16.79 -3.15
N LYS A 125 -4.11 -16.95 -4.06
CA LYS A 125 -2.73 -17.19 -3.68
C LYS A 125 -2.15 -16.08 -2.82
N ALA A 126 -2.50 -14.83 -3.10
CA ALA A 126 -2.09 -13.70 -2.26
C ALA A 126 -2.69 -13.79 -0.86
N PHE A 127 -3.97 -14.14 -0.73
CA PHE A 127 -4.60 -14.31 0.58
C PHE A 127 -4.07 -15.52 1.35
N ASP A 128 -3.77 -16.64 0.68
CA ASP A 128 -3.06 -17.78 1.26
C ASP A 128 -1.74 -17.33 1.91
N ASP A 129 -0.92 -16.59 1.17
CA ASP A 129 0.38 -16.09 1.66
C ASP A 129 0.23 -15.11 2.83
N ILE A 130 -0.78 -14.24 2.77
CA ILE A 130 -1.09 -13.25 3.83
C ILE A 130 -1.48 -13.97 5.12
N VAL A 131 -2.33 -15.00 5.04
CA VAL A 131 -2.72 -15.80 6.20
C VAL A 131 -1.55 -16.63 6.71
N ALA A 132 -0.75 -17.22 5.82
CA ALA A 132 0.45 -17.98 6.19
C ALA A 132 1.49 -17.10 6.93
N ALA A 133 1.55 -15.81 6.62
CA ALA A 133 2.36 -14.81 7.33
C ALA A 133 1.72 -14.35 8.67
N GLY A 134 0.53 -14.82 9.02
CA GLY A 134 -0.17 -14.47 10.26
C GLY A 134 -0.87 -13.11 10.24
N LEU A 135 -1.09 -12.54 9.05
CA LEU A 135 -1.76 -11.25 8.90
C LEU A 135 -3.29 -11.42 8.90
N THR A 136 -3.98 -10.49 9.54
CA THR A 136 -5.44 -10.50 9.72
C THR A 136 -6.14 -9.49 8.84
N THR A 137 -5.43 -8.44 8.39
CA THR A 137 -6.04 -7.27 7.75
C THR A 137 -5.32 -6.86 6.48
N VAL A 138 -6.07 -6.58 5.42
CA VAL A 138 -5.53 -6.09 4.15
C VAL A 138 -6.16 -4.77 3.81
N ARG A 139 -5.34 -3.77 3.49
CA ARG A 139 -5.79 -2.51 2.91
C ARG A 139 -5.71 -2.58 1.38
N THR A 140 -6.82 -2.30 0.68
CA THR A 140 -6.93 -2.40 -0.79
C THR A 140 -7.85 -1.33 -1.39
N TRP A 141 -7.75 -1.10 -2.71
CA TRP A 141 -8.44 0.01 -3.39
C TRP A 141 -9.81 -0.44 -3.88
N GLY A 142 -10.84 0.19 -3.31
CA GLY A 142 -12.22 0.13 -3.79
C GLY A 142 -12.53 1.24 -4.80
N PHE A 143 -11.51 1.77 -5.48
CA PHE A 143 -11.63 2.76 -6.57
C PHE A 143 -10.73 2.34 -7.74
N ASN A 144 -11.15 2.73 -8.94
CA ASN A 144 -10.33 2.84 -10.14
C ASN A 144 -11.12 3.66 -11.16
N ASP A 145 -10.75 4.93 -11.27
CA ASP A 145 -11.39 5.95 -12.10
C ASP A 145 -10.60 6.13 -13.38
N VAL A 146 -11.25 5.93 -14.52
CA VAL A 146 -10.61 6.02 -15.84
C VAL A 146 -11.40 6.94 -16.76
N THR A 147 -10.73 7.59 -17.70
CA THR A 147 -11.36 8.42 -18.76
C THR A 147 -11.41 7.70 -20.12
N ALA A 148 -10.87 6.50 -20.19
CA ALA A 148 -10.93 5.60 -21.33
C ALA A 148 -11.02 4.15 -20.84
N VAL A 149 -11.61 3.27 -21.65
CA VAL A 149 -11.73 1.85 -21.32
C VAL A 149 -10.35 1.21 -21.22
N GLN A 150 -10.14 0.49 -20.13
CA GLN A 150 -8.93 -0.30 -19.87
C GLN A 150 -9.18 -1.75 -20.31
N ASN A 151 -8.27 -2.31 -21.10
CA ASN A 151 -8.36 -3.70 -21.60
C ASN A 151 -7.54 -4.70 -20.77
N TYR A 152 -7.11 -4.30 -19.58
CA TYR A 152 -6.33 -5.10 -18.65
C TYR A 152 -6.77 -4.78 -17.23
N GLY A 153 -6.65 -5.74 -16.32
CA GLY A 153 -7.07 -5.55 -14.93
C GLY A 153 -8.53 -5.12 -14.79
N ALA A 154 -8.85 -4.47 -13.68
CA ALA A 154 -10.20 -4.01 -13.38
C ALA A 154 -10.26 -2.49 -13.29
N TYR A 155 -11.25 -1.85 -13.92
CA TYR A 155 -11.62 -0.45 -13.67
C TYR A 155 -13.06 -0.36 -13.18
N TYR A 156 -13.38 0.58 -12.29
CA TYR A 156 -14.70 0.60 -11.62
C TYR A 156 -15.59 1.73 -12.11
N GLN A 157 -15.01 2.87 -12.49
CA GLN A 157 -15.78 4.02 -12.96
C GLN A 157 -15.14 4.60 -14.21
N LEU A 158 -15.90 4.62 -15.31
CA LEU A 158 -15.53 5.29 -16.55
C LEU A 158 -16.15 6.68 -16.60
N TRP A 159 -15.32 7.68 -16.81
CA TRP A 159 -15.71 9.07 -16.94
C TRP A 159 -15.63 9.54 -18.38
N SER A 160 -16.71 10.17 -18.85
CA SER A 160 -16.74 10.82 -20.15
C SER A 160 -17.68 12.01 -20.11
N ASN A 161 -17.19 13.18 -20.53
CA ASN A 161 -17.97 14.42 -20.64
C ASN A 161 -18.78 14.75 -19.38
N GLY A 162 -18.14 14.67 -18.20
CA GLY A 162 -18.77 14.97 -16.91
C GLY A 162 -19.78 13.92 -16.44
N LYS A 163 -19.84 12.75 -17.08
CA LYS A 163 -20.69 11.63 -16.68
C LYS A 163 -19.84 10.44 -16.24
N ALA A 164 -20.05 10.00 -15.01
CA ALA A 164 -19.53 8.74 -14.49
C ALA A 164 -20.45 7.57 -14.86
N THR A 165 -19.85 6.45 -15.27
CA THR A 165 -20.54 5.18 -15.53
C THR A 165 -19.81 4.08 -14.77
N LEU A 166 -20.52 3.35 -13.90
CA LEU A 166 -19.95 2.21 -13.21
C LEU A 166 -19.77 1.03 -14.16
N ASN A 167 -18.64 0.35 -14.01
CA ASN A 167 -18.38 -0.92 -14.66
C ASN A 167 -18.73 -2.06 -13.70
N THR A 168 -19.97 -2.54 -13.78
CA THR A 168 -20.48 -3.67 -12.99
C THR A 168 -20.24 -5.02 -13.69
N GLY A 169 -19.30 -5.07 -14.65
CA GLY A 169 -19.02 -6.28 -15.42
C GLY A 169 -17.80 -7.06 -14.94
N PRO A 170 -17.43 -8.14 -15.66
CA PRO A 170 -16.36 -9.06 -15.28
C PRO A 170 -14.96 -8.45 -15.15
N ASN A 171 -14.72 -7.31 -15.80
CA ASN A 171 -13.47 -6.54 -15.71
C ASN A 171 -13.64 -5.27 -14.87
N GLY A 172 -14.63 -5.24 -13.99
CA GLY A 172 -14.94 -4.11 -13.13
C GLY A 172 -15.21 -4.56 -11.71
N LEU A 173 -16.38 -4.22 -11.18
CA LEU A 173 -16.74 -4.48 -9.79
C LEU A 173 -16.75 -5.97 -9.43
N ASP A 174 -17.05 -6.88 -10.37
CA ASP A 174 -17.00 -8.33 -10.15
C ASP A 174 -15.60 -8.78 -9.66
N ARG A 175 -14.53 -8.14 -10.13
CA ARG A 175 -13.16 -8.45 -9.67
C ARG A 175 -12.94 -8.03 -8.24
N PHE A 176 -13.50 -6.88 -7.85
CA PHE A 176 -13.45 -6.45 -6.46
C PHE A 176 -14.32 -7.34 -5.57
N ASP A 177 -15.48 -7.78 -6.06
CA ASP A 177 -16.35 -8.71 -5.34
C ASP A 177 -15.61 -10.03 -5.06
N TYR A 178 -14.79 -10.49 -6.02
CA TYR A 178 -13.91 -11.64 -5.80
C TYR A 178 -12.85 -11.39 -4.73
N VAL A 179 -12.27 -10.19 -4.66
CA VAL A 179 -11.36 -9.80 -3.56
C VAL A 179 -12.06 -9.88 -2.21
N VAL A 180 -13.30 -9.39 -2.12
CA VAL A 180 -14.12 -9.49 -0.89
C VAL A 180 -14.42 -10.94 -0.55
N GLN A 181 -14.79 -11.75 -1.54
CA GLN A 181 -15.08 -13.18 -1.37
C GLN A 181 -13.86 -13.94 -0.87
N SER A 182 -12.69 -13.70 -1.47
CA SER A 182 -11.45 -14.37 -1.09
C SER A 182 -10.98 -13.91 0.30
N ALA A 183 -11.02 -12.61 0.61
CA ALA A 183 -10.77 -12.14 1.97
C ALA A 183 -11.69 -12.84 2.99
N LYS A 184 -12.96 -13.03 2.63
CA LYS A 184 -13.95 -13.72 3.46
C LYS A 184 -13.61 -15.19 3.68
N SER A 185 -13.25 -15.95 2.65
CA SER A 185 -12.89 -17.37 2.80
C SER A 185 -11.61 -17.56 3.63
N HIS A 186 -10.73 -16.57 3.63
CA HIS A 186 -9.46 -16.58 4.37
C HIS A 186 -9.55 -15.95 5.77
N GLY A 187 -10.73 -15.46 6.18
CA GLY A 187 -10.92 -14.82 7.49
C GLY A 187 -10.22 -13.46 7.63
N VAL A 188 -9.81 -12.84 6.52
CA VAL A 188 -9.12 -11.55 6.48
C VAL A 188 -10.14 -10.40 6.43
N ARG A 189 -9.87 -9.31 7.15
CA ARG A 189 -10.69 -8.08 7.08
C ARG A 189 -10.07 -7.06 6.15
N LEU A 190 -10.92 -6.32 5.45
CA LEU A 190 -10.50 -5.33 4.47
C LEU A 190 -10.63 -3.91 5.01
N ILE A 191 -9.60 -3.10 4.79
CA ILE A 191 -9.69 -1.63 4.81
C ILE A 191 -9.79 -1.20 3.36
N VAL A 192 -10.95 -0.68 2.97
CA VAL A 192 -11.22 -0.28 1.59
C VAL A 192 -11.23 1.24 1.48
N THR A 193 -10.33 1.79 0.67
CA THR A 193 -10.39 3.21 0.29
C THR A 193 -11.25 3.41 -0.95
N LEU A 194 -11.89 4.58 -1.05
CA LEU A 194 -12.94 4.84 -2.04
C LEU A 194 -12.58 5.92 -3.07
N THR A 195 -11.43 6.57 -2.90
CA THR A 195 -10.79 7.44 -3.89
C THR A 195 -9.30 7.56 -3.56
N ASN A 196 -8.54 8.18 -4.46
CA ASN A 196 -7.11 8.45 -4.29
C ASN A 196 -6.84 9.95 -4.26
N ASN A 197 -5.95 10.39 -3.38
CA ASN A 197 -5.35 11.72 -3.47
C ASN A 197 -4.41 11.83 -4.68
N TRP A 198 -3.74 10.74 -5.04
CA TRP A 198 -2.82 10.72 -6.17
C TRP A 198 -3.54 10.40 -7.48
N SER A 199 -2.87 10.63 -8.60
CA SER A 199 -3.43 10.39 -9.94
C SER A 199 -3.43 8.91 -10.36
N ASP A 200 -2.75 8.03 -9.61
CA ASP A 200 -2.77 6.59 -9.87
C ASP A 200 -4.19 6.04 -9.75
N TYR A 201 -4.61 5.30 -10.78
CA TYR A 201 -6.00 4.81 -10.92
C TYR A 201 -7.03 5.95 -10.89
N GLY A 202 -6.63 7.12 -11.39
CA GLY A 202 -7.46 8.32 -11.55
C GLY A 202 -7.48 9.20 -10.31
N GLY A 203 -8.22 8.78 -9.28
CA GLY A 203 -8.36 9.55 -8.04
C GLY A 203 -9.13 10.85 -8.20
N MET A 204 -8.91 11.77 -7.26
CA MET A 204 -9.60 13.07 -7.19
C MET A 204 -9.49 13.89 -8.48
N ASP A 205 -8.36 13.81 -9.17
CA ASP A 205 -8.10 14.58 -10.39
C ASP A 205 -9.05 14.22 -11.53
N VAL A 206 -9.50 12.97 -11.63
CA VAL A 206 -10.52 12.57 -12.62
C VAL A 206 -11.85 13.26 -12.31
N TYR A 207 -12.29 13.30 -11.05
CA TYR A 207 -13.52 13.98 -10.67
C TYR A 207 -13.44 15.48 -10.97
N VAL A 208 -12.35 16.14 -10.53
CA VAL A 208 -12.15 17.58 -10.71
C VAL A 208 -12.09 17.93 -12.20
N SER A 209 -11.31 17.20 -13.00
CA SER A 209 -11.19 17.47 -14.44
C SER A 209 -12.52 17.28 -15.20
N GLN A 210 -13.37 16.35 -14.76
CA GLN A 210 -14.64 16.05 -15.43
C GLN A 210 -15.79 16.97 -15.03
N LEU A 211 -15.79 17.49 -13.80
CA LEU A 211 -16.93 18.20 -13.22
C LEU A 211 -16.64 19.67 -12.86
N ASN A 212 -15.37 20.05 -12.78
CA ASN A 212 -14.92 21.38 -12.39
C ASN A 212 -13.74 21.83 -13.26
N SER A 213 -13.96 21.96 -14.57
CA SER A 213 -12.92 22.40 -15.52
C SER A 213 -12.28 23.73 -15.07
N GLY A 214 -10.96 23.73 -14.92
CA GLY A 214 -10.19 24.87 -14.38
C GLY A 214 -10.06 24.90 -12.85
N GLY A 215 -10.66 23.94 -12.15
CA GLY A 215 -10.48 23.73 -10.71
C GLY A 215 -9.11 23.15 -10.36
N THR A 216 -8.74 23.27 -9.09
CA THR A 216 -7.55 22.64 -8.53
C THR A 216 -7.89 21.34 -7.83
N HIS A 217 -6.88 20.52 -7.54
CA HIS A 217 -6.99 19.27 -6.79
C HIS A 217 -7.89 19.39 -5.54
N ASP A 218 -7.64 20.42 -4.72
CA ASP A 218 -8.36 20.66 -3.46
C ASP A 218 -9.85 20.99 -3.64
N THR A 219 -10.27 21.39 -4.85
CA THR A 219 -11.70 21.61 -5.13
C THR A 219 -12.51 20.33 -5.08
N PHE A 220 -11.87 19.15 -5.04
CA PHE A 220 -12.54 17.89 -4.72
C PHE A 220 -13.34 17.96 -3.41
N TYR A 221 -12.80 18.65 -2.40
CA TYR A 221 -13.39 18.72 -1.06
C TYR A 221 -14.45 19.82 -0.90
N THR A 222 -14.58 20.73 -1.86
CA THR A 222 -15.42 21.94 -1.71
C THR A 222 -16.40 22.15 -2.86
N ASN A 223 -16.13 21.60 -4.04
CA ASN A 223 -17.03 21.72 -5.17
C ASN A 223 -18.21 20.75 -5.00
N ALA A 224 -19.42 21.30 -4.88
CA ALA A 224 -20.64 20.52 -4.65
C ALA A 224 -20.90 19.43 -5.71
N LYS A 225 -20.57 19.67 -6.99
CA LYS A 225 -20.77 18.66 -8.04
C LYS A 225 -19.81 17.47 -7.87
N VAL A 226 -18.56 17.75 -7.51
CA VAL A 226 -17.54 16.72 -7.25
C VAL A 226 -17.91 15.90 -6.03
N ILE A 227 -18.27 16.56 -4.92
CA ILE A 227 -18.72 15.90 -3.69
C ILE A 227 -19.92 14.99 -3.98
N SER A 228 -20.96 15.51 -4.64
CA SER A 228 -22.15 14.71 -4.96
C SER A 228 -21.84 13.51 -5.85
N ALA A 229 -20.92 13.63 -6.80
CA ALA A 229 -20.52 12.50 -7.64
C ALA A 229 -19.75 11.43 -6.85
N TYR A 230 -18.87 11.84 -5.95
CA TYR A 230 -18.15 10.92 -5.06
C TYR A 230 -19.08 10.22 -4.07
N GLU A 231 -20.01 10.95 -3.45
CA GLU A 231 -21.04 10.37 -2.58
C GLU A 231 -21.94 9.38 -3.32
N ASN A 232 -22.30 9.69 -4.57
CA ASN A 232 -23.06 8.75 -5.41
C ASN A 232 -22.28 7.46 -5.68
N TYR A 233 -20.96 7.54 -5.95
CA TYR A 233 -20.12 6.36 -6.09
C TYR A 233 -20.15 5.49 -4.82
N ILE A 234 -20.01 6.10 -3.64
CA ILE A 234 -20.08 5.39 -2.35
C ILE A 234 -21.45 4.72 -2.17
N GLN A 235 -22.53 5.47 -2.40
CA GLN A 235 -23.89 4.97 -2.23
C GLN A 235 -24.18 3.77 -3.13
N VAL A 236 -23.86 3.87 -4.42
CA VAL A 236 -24.16 2.79 -5.37
C VAL A 236 -23.32 1.55 -5.06
N ARG A 237 -22.05 1.71 -4.68
CA ARG A 237 -21.23 0.56 -4.26
C ARG A 237 -21.75 -0.13 -3.00
N THR A 238 -22.33 0.63 -2.08
CA THR A 238 -22.90 0.09 -0.84
C THR A 238 -24.25 -0.58 -1.11
N ALA A 239 -25.10 0.02 -1.95
CA ALA A 239 -26.43 -0.48 -2.29
C ALA A 239 -26.40 -1.76 -3.14
N ASN A 240 -25.44 -1.88 -4.06
CA ASN A 240 -25.28 -3.08 -4.90
C ASN A 240 -24.57 -4.24 -4.19
N GLN A 241 -24.35 -4.15 -2.88
CA GLN A 241 -23.69 -5.19 -2.07
C GLN A 241 -22.29 -5.59 -2.54
N HIS A 242 -21.57 -4.72 -3.27
CA HIS A 242 -20.16 -4.95 -3.63
C HIS A 242 -19.22 -4.90 -2.41
N PHE A 243 -19.75 -4.61 -1.23
CA PHE A 243 -19.09 -4.74 0.07
C PHE A 243 -19.70 -5.87 0.95
N GLY A 244 -20.63 -6.66 0.39
CA GLY A 244 -21.39 -7.72 1.05
C GLY A 244 -22.49 -7.18 1.98
N SER A 245 -23.75 -7.59 1.80
CA SER A 245 -24.82 -7.28 2.77
C SER A 245 -24.76 -8.10 4.04
N ASP A 246 -23.98 -9.20 4.02
CA ASP A 246 -24.03 -10.20 5.06
C ASP A 246 -22.72 -10.24 5.82
N THR A 247 -22.73 -9.54 6.95
CA THR A 247 -21.88 -9.77 8.13
C THR A 247 -20.40 -10.03 7.82
N PHE A 248 -19.76 -9.09 7.12
CA PHE A 248 -18.33 -8.82 7.33
C PHE A 248 -18.07 -7.85 8.44
#